data_AF-A0A8T6RZD9-F1
#
_entry.id   AF-A0A8T6RZD9-F1
#
_cell.length_a   1.000
_cell.length_b   1.000
_cell.length_c   1.000
_cell.angle_alpha   90.00
_cell.angle_beta   90.00
_cell.angle_gamma   90.00
#
_symmetry.space_group_name_H-M   'P 1'
#
loop_
_entity.id
_entity.type
_entity.pdbx_description
1 polymer ?
#
loop_
_entity_poly.entity_id
_entity_poly.type
_entity_poly.pdbx_seq_one_letter_code
_entity_poly.pdbx_strand_id
1 'polypeptide(L)' 'FVYLLDGTRTMPPAPTLRLPTTGATGVALADLDGVGRPDLVFACGSDGTSWNVPSLVFLGDTATWD' A
#
# COMPACT_ATOMS: atom_id res chain seq x y z
N PHE A 1 3.05 4.96 -0.59
CA PHE A 1 3.07 5.54 0.78
C PHE A 1 1.72 5.34 1.43
N VAL A 2 1.67 5.15 2.75
CA VAL A 2 0.43 5.10 3.54
C VAL A 2 0.47 6.21 4.59
N TYR A 3 -0.63 6.95 4.72
CA TYR A 3 -0.84 7.97 5.75
C TYR A 3 -2.01 7.55 6.63
N LEU A 4 -1.77 7.40 7.92
CA LEU A 4 -2.84 7.25 8.89
C LEU A 4 -3.20 8.64 9.44
N LEU A 5 -4.48 9.01 9.31
CA LEU A 5 -4.98 10.25 9.86
C LEU A 5 -5.35 10.06 11.33
N ASP A 6 -5.03 11.05 12.16
CA ASP A 6 -5.32 11.06 13.61
C ASP A 6 -6.71 11.64 13.95
N GLY A 7 -7.56 11.83 12.94
CA GLY A 7 -8.89 12.43 13.09
C GLY A 7 -8.93 13.96 13.07
N THR A 8 -7.77 14.64 13.05
CA THR A 8 -7.70 16.11 13.03
C THR A 8 -7.96 16.74 11.66
N ARG A 9 -8.24 15.92 10.63
CA ARG A 9 -8.36 16.33 9.21
C ARG A 9 -7.12 17.03 8.65
N THR A 10 -5.97 16.94 9.33
CA THR A 10 -4.70 17.41 8.80
C THR A 10 -3.90 16.26 8.22
N MET A 11 -3.18 16.53 7.12
CA MET A 11 -2.27 15.55 6.53
C MET A 11 -0.96 15.54 7.32
N PRO A 12 -0.50 14.37 7.79
CA PRO A 12 0.81 14.26 8.44
C PRO A 12 1.94 14.72 7.51
N PRO A 13 2.99 15.36 8.04
CA PRO A 13 4.11 15.84 7.23
C PRO A 13 4.97 14.73 6.63
N ALA A 14 4.80 13.48 7.10
CA ALA A 14 5.51 12.31 6.63
C ALA A 14 4.55 11.10 6.59
N PRO A 15 4.79 10.13 5.69
CA PRO A 15 3.98 8.92 5.63
C PRO A 15 4.21 8.05 6.87
N THR A 16 3.15 7.40 7.33
CA THR A 16 3.21 6.38 8.40
C THR A 16 4.00 5.16 7.94
N LEU A 17 3.85 4.76 6.67
CA LEU A 17 4.55 3.61 6.10
C LEU A 17 4.99 3.88 4.65
N ARG A 18 6.20 3.42 4.33
CA ARG A 18 6.76 3.43 2.97
C ARG A 18 6.81 1.99 2.46
N LEU A 19 5.90 1.67 1.54
CA LEU A 19 5.87 0.37 0.87
C LEU A 19 6.80 0.38 -0.35
N PRO A 20 7.48 -0.74 -0.68
CA PRO A 20 8.44 -0.85 -1.77
C PRO A 20 7.77 -0.94 -3.17
N THR A 21 6.77 -0.12 -3.42
CA THR A 21 6.07 -0.06 -4.72
C THR A 21 6.87 0.69 -5.76
N THR A 22 6.88 0.21 -7.00
CA THR A 22 7.55 0.87 -8.14
C THR A 22 6.53 1.25 -9.21
N GLY A 23 6.47 2.53 -9.56
CA GLY A 23 5.53 3.03 -10.58
C GLY A 23 4.07 2.70 -10.28
N ALA A 24 3.66 2.75 -9.01
CA ALA A 24 2.29 2.44 -8.61
C ALA A 24 1.31 3.49 -9.15
N THR A 25 0.23 3.02 -9.78
CA THR A 25 -0.80 3.87 -10.41
C THR A 25 -2.19 3.69 -9.80
N GLY A 26 -2.40 2.61 -9.04
CA GLY A 26 -3.66 2.32 -8.37
C GLY A 26 -3.44 1.54 -7.08
N VAL A 27 -4.38 1.69 -6.15
CA VAL A 27 -4.44 0.96 -4.89
C VAL A 27 -5.86 0.49 -4.61
N ALA A 28 -6.01 -0.71 -4.06
CA ALA A 28 -7.26 -1.26 -3.57
C ALA A 28 -7.09 -1.87 -2.18
N LEU A 29 -8.21 -1.97 -1.45
CA LEU A 29 -8.30 -2.54 -0.10
C LEU A 29 -9.33 -3.66 -0.08
N ALA A 30 -8.96 -4.85 0.40
CA ALA A 30 -9.85 -5.98 0.60
C ALA A 30 -9.21 -6.98 1.57
N ASP A 31 -10.01 -7.70 2.38
CA ASP A 31 -9.53 -8.82 3.19
C ASP A 31 -9.39 -10.06 2.29
N LEU A 32 -8.17 -10.36 1.82
CA LEU A 32 -7.88 -11.41 0.85
C LEU A 32 -7.56 -12.74 1.52
N ASP A 33 -7.04 -12.71 2.75
CA ASP A 33 -6.67 -13.90 3.52
C ASP A 33 -7.74 -14.33 4.55
N GLY A 34 -8.76 -13.49 4.78
CA GLY A 34 -9.94 -13.81 5.58
C GLY A 34 -9.75 -13.60 7.08
N VAL A 35 -8.75 -12.81 7.50
CA VAL A 35 -8.43 -12.57 8.93
C VAL A 35 -9.17 -11.39 9.53
N GLY A 36 -10.05 -10.74 8.77
CA GLY A 36 -10.88 -9.61 9.22
C GLY A 36 -10.15 -8.28 9.25
N ARG A 37 -8.97 -8.18 8.62
CA ARG A 37 -8.22 -6.94 8.42
C ARG A 37 -8.07 -6.72 6.91
N PRO A 38 -8.21 -5.49 6.40
CA PRO A 38 -8.02 -5.26 4.98
C PRO A 38 -6.55 -5.49 4.60
N ASP A 39 -6.31 -6.01 3.40
CA ASP A 39 -5.02 -6.08 2.72
C ASP A 39 -4.89 -4.95 1.72
N LEU A 40 -3.66 -4.60 1.34
CA LEU A 40 -3.38 -3.58 0.33
C LEU A 40 -2.90 -4.22 -0.97
N VAL A 41 -3.52 -3.86 -2.09
CA VAL A 41 -3.08 -4.26 -3.44
C VAL A 41 -2.66 -3.03 -4.24
N PHE A 42 -1.47 -3.07 -4.84
CA PHE A 42 -0.95 -2.00 -5.68
C PHE A 42 -0.73 -2.47 -7.12
N ALA A 43 -1.29 -1.73 -8.07
CA ALA A 43 -0.99 -1.88 -9.49
C ALA A 43 0.31 -1.13 -9.80
N CYS A 44 1.37 -1.87 -10.08
CA CYS A 44 2.68 -1.34 -10.45
C CYS A 44 2.85 -1.41 -11.96
N GLY A 45 3.21 -0.28 -12.59
CA GLY A 45 3.24 -0.18 -14.05
C GLY A 45 4.64 -0.16 -14.66
N SER A 46 5.56 0.65 -14.15
CA SER A 46 6.89 0.79 -14.75
C SER A 46 7.96 1.20 -13.74
N ASP A 47 9.18 0.70 -13.94
CA ASP A 47 10.39 1.11 -13.22
C ASP A 47 11.19 2.20 -13.96
N GLY A 48 10.66 2.73 -15.06
CA GLY A 48 11.34 3.68 -15.94
C GLY A 48 12.14 3.04 -17.07
N THR A 49 12.31 1.71 -17.07
CA THR A 49 13.01 0.96 -18.11
C THR A 49 12.18 -0.18 -18.71
N SER A 50 11.24 -0.72 -17.94
CA SER A 50 10.40 -1.86 -18.30
C SER A 50 8.95 -1.62 -17.82
N TRP A 51 8.01 -2.33 -18.44
CA TRP A 51 6.61 -2.45 -17.99
C TRP A 51 6.33 -3.80 -17.31
N ASN A 52 7.32 -4.70 -17.27
CA ASN A 52 7.21 -5.98 -16.57
C ASN A 52 7.56 -5.79 -15.08
N VAL A 53 6.66 -5.14 -14.35
CA VAL A 53 6.77 -4.89 -12.92
C VAL A 53 5.63 -5.63 -12.21
N PRO A 54 5.90 -6.43 -11.16
CA PRO A 54 4.85 -7.15 -10.47
C PRO A 54 3.94 -6.18 -9.71
N SER A 55 2.63 -6.45 -9.74
CA SER A 55 1.71 -5.87 -8.76
C SER A 55 1.97 -6.49 -7.39
N LEU A 56 1.87 -5.69 -6.34
CA LEU A 56 2.23 -6.10 -4.98
C LEU A 56 0.98 -6.21 -4.11
N VAL A 57 0.97 -7.22 -3.25
CA VAL A 57 -0.04 -7.42 -2.20
C VAL A 57 0.69 -7.37 -0.86
N PHE A 58 0.18 -6.57 0.06
CA PHE A 58 0.67 -6.49 1.44
C PHE A 58 -0.46 -6.90 2.37
N LEU A 59 -0.24 -7.94 3.16
CA LEU A 59 -1.27 -8.44 4.07
C LEU A 59 -1.38 -7.53 5.30
N GLY A 60 -2.61 -7.29 5.73
CA GLY A 60 -2.91 -6.55 6.93
C GLY A 60 -2.61 -7.40 8.16
N ASP A 61 -1.37 -7.39 8.63
CA ASP A 61 -1.01 -7.97 9.92
C ASP A 61 -1.09 -6.93 11.07
N THR A 62 -0.92 -7.37 12.31
CA THR A 62 -1.14 -6.54 13.50
C THR A 62 -0.09 -5.44 13.75
N ALA A 63 0.97 -5.30 12.97
CA ALA A 63 1.96 -4.24 13.23
C ALA A 63 2.73 -3.72 12.01
N THR A 64 2.96 -4.52 10.98
CA THR A 64 3.79 -4.13 9.84
C THR A 64 3.30 -4.89 8.62
N TRP A 65 2.78 -4.17 7.63
CA TRP A 65 2.31 -4.72 6.36
C TRP A 65 3.50 -5.27 5.55
N ASP A 66 4.08 -6.38 6.02
CA ASP A 66 5.30 -7.02 5.53
C ASP A 66 5.03 -7.95 4.33
#